data_AF-A0A8T4I4G5-F1
#
_entry.id   AF-A0A8T4I4G5-F1
#
_cell.length_a   1.000
_cell.length_b   1.000
_cell.length_c   1.000
_cell.angle_alpha   90.00
_cell.angle_beta   90.00
_cell.angle_gamma   90.00
#
_symmetry.space_group_name_H-M   'P 1'
#
loop_
_entity.id
_entity.type
_entity.pdbx_description
1 polymer ?
#
loop_
_entity_poly.entity_id
_entity_poly.type
_entity_poly.pdbx_seq_one_letter_code
_entity_poly.pdbx_strand_id
1 'polypeptide(L)' 'PARQARVLYCLGLRAEESSGRAKKPVLSVEDAASSGVREVVTWLPILHWTEAEVWARIKASGVRYHWAYDKG' A
#
# COMPACT_ATOMS: atom_id res chain seq x y z
N PRO A 1 -0.75 33.02 -0.90
CA PRO A 1 -0.90 31.90 0.05
C PRO A 1 0.21 30.87 -0.22
N ALA A 2 0.69 30.17 0.80
CA ALA A 2 1.68 29.11 0.59
C ALA A 2 1.05 27.95 -0.20
N ARG A 3 1.84 27.31 -1.07
CA ARG A 3 1.39 26.12 -1.84
C ARG A 3 1.09 24.98 -0.86
N GLN A 4 -0.07 24.35 -1.00
CA GLN A 4 -0.45 23.17 -0.23
C GLN A 4 0.52 22.00 -0.49
N ALA A 5 0.99 21.34 0.57
CA ALA A 5 1.80 20.13 0.45
C ALA A 5 0.94 18.94 -0.02
N ARG A 6 1.49 18.09 -0.89
CA ARG A 6 0.84 16.85 -1.34
C ARG A 6 1.67 15.65 -0.94
N VAL A 7 1.07 14.73 -0.20
CA VAL A 7 1.72 13.53 0.34
C VAL A 7 0.99 12.30 -0.19
N LEU A 8 1.75 11.37 -0.76
CA LEU A 8 1.24 10.08 -1.20
C LEU A 8 1.84 8.98 -0.31
N TYR A 9 0.98 8.27 0.42
CA TYR A 9 1.33 7.01 1.05
C TYR A 9 1.14 5.87 0.06
N CYS A 10 2.22 5.17 -0.25
CA CYS A 10 2.18 3.96 -1.07
C CYS A 10 2.38 2.77 -0.14
N LEU A 11 1.31 2.01 0.12
CA LEU A 11 1.31 0.95 1.13
C LEU A 11 1.03 -0.42 0.50
N GLY A 12 1.75 -1.44 0.96
CA GLY A 12 1.63 -2.81 0.49
C GLY A 12 0.48 -3.62 1.10
N LEU A 13 -0.65 -2.99 1.43
CA LEU A 13 -1.82 -3.72 1.96
C LEU A 13 -2.52 -4.48 0.83
N ARG A 14 -2.99 -5.70 1.13
CA ARG A 14 -3.71 -6.57 0.20
C ARG A 14 -5.05 -7.00 0.76
N ALA A 15 -6.02 -7.17 -0.13
CA ALA A 15 -7.38 -7.59 0.19
C ALA A 15 -7.41 -9.00 0.81
N GLU A 16 -6.56 -9.90 0.31
CA GLU A 16 -6.47 -11.29 0.77
C GLU A 16 -6.06 -11.43 2.25
N GLU A 17 -5.39 -10.42 2.82
CA GLU A 17 -4.87 -10.48 4.19
C GLU A 17 -5.97 -10.31 5.26
N SER A 18 -7.14 -9.75 4.92
CA SER A 18 -8.30 -9.70 5.82
C SER A 18 -9.55 -9.12 5.14
N SER A 19 -10.73 -9.46 5.67
CA SER A 19 -12.01 -8.86 5.24
C SER A 19 -12.06 -7.34 5.41
N GLY A 20 -11.36 -6.78 6.41
CA GLY A 20 -11.24 -5.34 6.60
C GLY A 20 -10.40 -4.67 5.51
N ARG A 21 -9.28 -5.28 5.10
CA ARG A 21 -8.45 -4.77 3.99
C ARG A 21 -9.14 -4.92 2.65
N ALA A 22 -9.91 -5.99 2.44
CA ALA A 22 -10.68 -6.19 1.22
C ALA A 22 -11.70 -5.07 0.91
N LYS A 23 -12.16 -4.36 1.94
CA LYS A 23 -13.10 -3.22 1.79
C LYS A 23 -12.41 -1.88 1.52
N LYS A 24 -11.08 -1.82 1.59
CA LYS A 24 -10.35 -0.56 1.34
C LYS A 24 -10.37 -0.22 -0.16
N PRO A 25 -10.42 1.06 -0.52
CA PRO A 25 -10.25 1.48 -1.91
C PRO A 25 -8.78 1.42 -2.33
N VAL A 26 -8.52 1.29 -3.63
CA VAL A 26 -7.16 1.36 -4.20
C VAL A 26 -6.54 2.73 -3.97
N LEU A 27 -7.32 3.80 -4.05
CA LEU A 27 -6.87 5.19 -3.85
C LEU A 27 -7.90 5.93 -2.98
N SER A 28 -7.45 6.57 -1.90
CA SER A 28 -8.33 7.36 -1.01
C SER A 28 -7.62 8.55 -0.42
N VAL A 29 -8.37 9.63 -0.17
CA VAL A 29 -7.93 10.74 0.66
C VAL A 29 -7.97 10.32 2.13
N GLU A 30 -6.92 10.64 2.88
CA GLU A 30 -6.86 10.45 4.32
C GLU A 30 -7.33 11.74 5.00
N ASP A 31 -8.63 11.90 5.19
CA ASP A 31 -9.22 13.14 5.72
C ASP A 31 -8.66 13.50 7.10
N ALA A 32 -8.48 12.50 7.99
CA ALA A 32 -7.91 12.68 9.31
C ALA A 32 -6.45 13.16 9.28
N ALA A 33 -5.72 12.85 8.20
CA ALA A 33 -4.35 13.29 8.00
C ALA A 33 -4.26 14.57 7.17
N SER A 34 -5.32 14.95 6.45
CA SER A 34 -5.36 16.13 5.58
C SER A 34 -5.76 17.40 6.35
N SER A 35 -5.37 18.56 5.83
CA SER A 35 -5.69 19.88 6.38
C SER A 35 -5.57 20.97 5.32
N GLY A 36 -5.90 22.22 5.65
CA GLY A 36 -5.78 23.35 4.73
C GLY A 36 -4.36 23.59 4.17
N VAL A 37 -3.33 23.03 4.81
CA VAL A 37 -1.93 23.16 4.38
C VAL A 37 -1.34 21.89 3.78
N ARG A 38 -2.02 20.73 3.92
CA ARG A 38 -1.57 19.45 3.34
C ARG A 38 -2.71 18.56 2.89
N GLU A 39 -2.53 17.91 1.75
CA GLU A 39 -3.42 16.86 1.25
C GLU A 39 -2.68 15.52 1.33
N VAL A 40 -3.28 14.53 1.98
CA VAL A 40 -2.71 13.20 2.15
C VAL A 40 -3.58 12.19 1.43
N VAL A 41 -2.96 11.41 0.56
CA VAL A 41 -3.63 10.36 -0.22
C VAL A 41 -2.94 9.03 0.07
N THR A 42 -3.72 7.98 0.31
CA THR A 42 -3.24 6.60 0.38
C THR A 42 -3.51 5.91 -0.95
N TRP A 43 -2.49 5.24 -1.46
CA TRP A 43 -2.56 4.36 -2.62
C TRP A 43 -2.11 2.95 -2.23
N LEU A 44 -2.93 1.96 -2.57
CA LEU A 44 -2.73 0.54 -2.31
C LEU A 44 -2.48 -0.18 -3.66
N PRO A 45 -1.26 -0.08 -4.23
CA PRO A 45 -0.98 -0.54 -5.60
C PRO A 45 -1.16 -2.05 -5.79
N ILE A 46 -1.01 -2.82 -4.73
CA ILE A 46 -1.10 -4.29 -4.75
C ILE A 46 -2.34 -4.80 -4.03
N LEU A 47 -3.36 -3.95 -3.84
CA LEU A 47 -4.56 -4.31 -3.07
C LEU A 47 -5.19 -5.62 -3.56
N HIS A 48 -5.24 -5.83 -4.87
CA HIS A 48 -5.88 -7.00 -5.47
C HIS A 48 -4.90 -8.13 -5.78
N TRP A 49 -3.63 -8.01 -5.39
CA TRP A 49 -2.67 -9.09 -5.60
C TRP A 49 -2.86 -10.19 -4.56
N THR A 50 -2.89 -11.41 -5.06
CA THR A 50 -2.71 -12.63 -4.27
C THR A 50 -1.28 -12.72 -3.73
N GLU A 51 -1.08 -13.53 -2.69
CA GLU A 51 0.23 -13.82 -2.14
C GLU A 51 1.17 -14.42 -3.20
N ALA A 52 0.62 -15.28 -4.08
CA ALA A 52 1.37 -15.89 -5.17
C ALA A 52 1.93 -14.84 -6.15
N GLU A 53 1.14 -13.83 -6.52
CA GLU A 53 1.57 -12.75 -7.42
C GLU A 53 2.66 -11.88 -6.77
N VAL A 54 2.54 -11.58 -5.48
CA VAL A 54 3.57 -10.86 -4.73
C VAL A 54 4.89 -11.63 -4.76
N TRP A 55 4.87 -12.93 -4.44
CA TRP A 55 6.06 -13.77 -4.46
C TRP A 55 6.66 -13.93 -5.85
N ALA A 56 5.82 -14.09 -6.88
CA ALA A 56 6.26 -14.12 -8.26
C ALA A 56 6.98 -12.82 -8.63
N ARG A 57 6.44 -11.66 -8.22
CA ARG A 57 7.08 -10.35 -8.45
C ARG A 57 8.39 -10.18 -7.68
N ILE A 58 8.45 -10.60 -6.41
CA ILE A 58 9.69 -10.56 -5.60
C ILE A 58 10.78 -11.37 -6.29
N LYS A 59 10.48 -12.63 -6.65
CA LYS A 59 11.42 -13.52 -7.35
C LYS A 59 11.87 -12.93 -8.70
N ALA A 60 10.93 -12.43 -9.50
CA ALA A 60 11.22 -11.83 -10.80
C ALA A 60 12.04 -10.54 -10.71
N SER A 61 11.90 -9.77 -9.62
CA SER A 61 12.65 -8.52 -9.41
C SER A 61 14.04 -8.74 -8.81
N GLY A 62 14.29 -9.89 -8.18
CA GLY A 62 15.54 -10.17 -7.47
C GLY A 62 15.72 -9.37 -6.18
N VAL A 63 14.65 -8.75 -5.66
CA VAL A 63 14.71 -7.98 -4.41
C VAL A 63 14.97 -8.92 -3.23
N ARG A 64 15.79 -8.46 -2.27
CA ARG A 64 16.00 -9.19 -1.02
C ARG A 64 14.72 -9.20 -0.19
N TYR A 65 14.35 -10.36 0.34
CA TYR A 65 13.28 -10.52 1.32
C TYR A 65 13.84 -11.07 2.64
N HIS A 66 13.06 -11.00 3.70
CA HIS A 66 13.48 -11.44 5.03
C HIS A 66 13.54 -12.98 5.10
N TRP A 67 14.63 -13.54 5.64
CA TRP A 67 14.87 -14.99 5.71
C TRP A 67 13.77 -15.79 6.41
N ALA A 68 13.03 -15.16 7.32
CA ALA A 68 11.92 -15.81 8.03
C ALA A 68 10.85 -16.37 7.08
N TYR A 69 10.66 -15.75 5.91
CA TYR A 69 9.68 -16.24 4.93
C TYR A 69 10.06 -17.60 4.31
N ASP A 70 11.33 -18.03 4.41
CA ASP A 70 11.74 -19.39 4.01
C ASP A 70 11.46 -20.44 5.11
N LYS A 71 10.96 -20.02 6.28
CA LYS A 71 10.73 -20.89 7.44
C LYS A 71 9.26 -21.22 7.71
N GLY A 72 8.34 -20.69 6.91
CA GLY A 72 6.88 -20.77 7.14
C GLY A 72 6.43 -19.87 8.28
#